data_AF-A0A7U9NJE1-F1
#
_entry.id   AF-A0A7U9NJE1-F1
#
_cell.length_a   1.000
_cell.length_b   1.000
_cell.length_c   1.000
_cell.angle_alpha   90.00
_cell.angle_beta   90.00
_cell.angle_gamma   90.00
#
_symmetry.space_group_name_H-M   'P 1'
#
loop_
_entity.id
_entity.type
_entity.pdbx_description
1 polymer ?
#
loop_
_entity_poly.entity_id
_entity_poly.type
_entity_poly.pdbx_seq_one_letter_code
_entity_poly.pdbx_strand_id
1 'polypeptide(L)'
;MKTFPQPLPAKEEQFYLQKLKEGDLEARNILVEHNLRLVAHIVKKYQGTEEDVEDLISIGTIGLIKAVTTFDSGKGPRLATYAARCVENELLMFFRARKKTARETSYYEPIGTDKEGNEIHLLDIIESNERDAFAQISLKADSKKLYELLDQVLTPREQKVLIMRYGLYNGKEYTQREIAGQLGISRSYISRIEKNALGKLKEYF
;
A
#
# COMPACT_ATOMS: atom_id res chain seq x y z
N MET A 1 -32.80 2.68 23.73
CA MET A 1 -31.86 3.65 23.13
C MET A 1 -32.04 4.98 23.82
N LYS A 2 -31.02 5.50 24.53
CA LYS A 2 -31.06 6.87 25.07
C LYS A 2 -31.12 7.81 23.87
N THR A 3 -32.24 8.50 23.71
CA THR A 3 -32.44 9.50 22.67
C THR A 3 -31.43 10.63 22.89
N PHE A 4 -30.68 10.99 21.84
CA PHE A 4 -29.76 12.14 21.90
C PHE A 4 -30.51 13.40 22.37
N PRO A 5 -29.86 14.26 23.19
CA PRO A 5 -30.48 15.45 23.72
C PRO A 5 -30.98 16.38 22.60
N GLN A 6 -31.99 17.19 22.92
CA GLN A 6 -32.53 18.18 21.97
C GLN A 6 -31.51 19.30 21.72
N PRO A 7 -31.53 19.96 20.56
CA PRO A 7 -30.66 21.10 20.29
C PRO A 7 -30.80 22.20 21.35
N LEU A 8 -29.68 22.84 21.69
CA LEU A 8 -29.68 23.94 22.65
C LEU A 8 -30.45 25.15 22.09
N PRO A 9 -31.15 25.92 22.95
CA PRO A 9 -31.65 27.23 22.59
C PRO A 9 -30.52 28.17 22.17
N ALA A 10 -30.82 29.14 21.29
CA ALA A 10 -29.80 30.06 20.76
C ALA A 10 -28.99 30.82 21.84
N LYS A 11 -29.62 31.15 22.97
CA LYS A 11 -28.95 31.82 24.10
C LYS A 11 -27.95 30.90 24.81
N GLU A 12 -28.31 29.64 25.02
CA GLU A 12 -27.44 28.64 25.65
C GLU A 12 -26.31 28.24 24.69
N GLU A 13 -26.60 28.07 23.40
CA GLU A 13 -25.57 27.81 22.38
C GLU A 13 -24.51 28.92 22.38
N GLN A 14 -24.92 30.20 22.43
CA GLN A 14 -23.99 31.33 22.54
C GLN A 14 -23.18 31.31 23.83
N PHE A 15 -23.80 30.96 24.96
CA PHE A 15 -23.11 30.86 26.26
C PHE A 15 -22.01 29.79 26.23
N TYR A 16 -22.30 28.59 25.73
CA TYR A 16 -21.29 27.53 25.65
C TYR A 16 -20.22 27.82 24.59
N LEU A 17 -20.58 28.48 23.48
CA LEU A 17 -19.59 28.93 22.50
C LEU A 17 -18.62 29.96 23.09
N GLN A 18 -19.10 30.85 23.96
CA GLN A 18 -18.24 31.81 24.65
C GLN A 18 -17.30 31.12 25.63
N LYS A 19 -17.81 30.19 26.44
CA LYS A 19 -16.99 29.37 27.34
C LYS A 19 -15.95 28.54 26.60
N LEU A 20 -16.30 28.00 25.44
CA LEU A 20 -15.35 27.27 24.60
C LEU A 20 -14.19 28.17 24.14
N LYS A 21 -14.46 29.44 23.80
CA LYS A 21 -13.40 30.42 23.48
C LYS A 21 -12.48 30.71 24.66
N GLU A 22 -13.00 30.58 25.88
CA GLU A 22 -12.24 30.70 27.13
C GLU A 22 -11.45 29.42 27.49
N GLY A 23 -11.58 28.35 26.69
CA GLY A 23 -10.84 27.10 26.85
C GLY A 23 -11.59 26.00 27.62
N ASP A 24 -12.89 26.17 27.89
CA ASP A 24 -13.71 25.18 28.59
C ASP A 24 -13.99 23.94 27.71
N LEU A 25 -13.39 22.81 28.09
CA LEU A 25 -13.57 21.53 27.39
C LEU A 25 -14.96 20.91 27.63
N GLU A 26 -15.62 21.22 28.75
CA GLU A 26 -16.97 20.72 29.00
C GLU A 26 -17.99 21.42 28.11
N ALA A 27 -17.78 22.72 27.86
CA ALA A 27 -18.59 23.45 26.89
C ALA A 27 -18.53 22.82 25.49
N ARG A 28 -17.36 22.30 25.09
CA ARG A 28 -17.22 21.53 23.83
C ARG A 28 -18.08 20.27 23.85
N ASN A 29 -18.00 19.48 24.92
CA ASN A 29 -18.72 18.21 25.03
C ASN A 29 -20.24 18.45 24.96
N ILE A 30 -20.75 19.44 25.70
CA ILE A 30 -22.16 19.82 25.69
C ILE A 30 -22.60 20.22 24.27
N LEU A 31 -21.84 21.09 23.60
CA LEU A 31 -22.15 21.51 22.22
C LEU A 31 -22.16 20.33 21.25
N VAL A 32 -21.25 19.36 21.39
CA VAL A 32 -21.21 18.16 20.57
C VAL A 32 -22.43 17.27 20.84
N GLU A 33 -22.71 16.93 22.10
CA GLU A 33 -23.80 16.02 22.47
C GLU A 33 -25.18 16.53 21.99
N HIS A 34 -25.46 17.82 22.17
CA HIS A 34 -26.71 18.44 21.75
C HIS A 34 -26.85 18.56 20.22
N ASN A 35 -25.77 18.37 19.46
CA ASN A 35 -25.78 18.38 18.00
C ASN A 35 -25.64 16.98 17.37
N LEU A 36 -25.58 15.89 18.14
CA LEU A 36 -25.48 14.52 17.59
C LEU A 36 -26.68 14.12 16.71
N ARG A 37 -27.87 14.69 16.95
CA ARG A 37 -29.06 14.45 16.10
C ARG A 37 -28.84 14.95 14.66
N LEU A 38 -28.05 16.00 14.48
CA LEU A 38 -27.68 16.52 13.16
C LEU A 38 -26.82 15.50 12.41
N VAL A 39 -25.84 14.89 13.09
CA VAL A 39 -24.99 13.84 12.51
C VAL A 39 -25.85 12.66 12.05
N ALA A 40 -26.71 12.16 12.94
CA ALA A 40 -27.62 11.07 12.60
C ALA A 40 -28.54 11.42 11.41
N HIS A 41 -29.01 12.67 11.31
CA HIS A 41 -29.80 13.13 10.17
C HIS A 41 -29.01 13.16 8.86
N ILE A 42 -27.75 13.61 8.88
CA ILE A 42 -26.89 13.67 7.70
C ILE A 42 -26.51 12.27 7.22
N VAL A 43 -26.17 11.38 8.15
CA VAL A 43 -25.81 9.98 7.86
C VAL A 43 -26.95 9.24 7.15
N LYS A 44 -28.22 9.60 7.39
CA LYS A 44 -29.37 9.01 6.67
C LYS A 44 -29.26 9.11 5.14
N LYS A 45 -28.62 10.15 4.61
CA LYS A 45 -28.41 10.30 3.15
C LYS A 45 -27.51 9.21 2.57
N TYR A 46 -26.72 8.56 3.40
CA TYR A 46 -25.77 7.50 3.04
C TYR A 46 -26.26 6.12 3.46
N GLN A 47 -27.51 5.99 3.90
CA GLN A 47 -28.12 4.68 4.15
C GLN A 47 -28.22 3.91 2.82
N GLY A 48 -27.79 2.65 2.83
CA GLY A 48 -27.72 1.79 1.64
C GLY A 48 -26.33 1.65 1.03
N THR A 49 -25.31 2.30 1.59
CA THR A 49 -23.92 1.86 1.39
C THR A 49 -23.66 0.56 2.13
N GLU A 50 -22.64 -0.20 1.73
CA GLU A 50 -22.16 -1.40 2.45
C GLU A 50 -21.54 -1.09 3.83
N GLU A 51 -21.47 0.19 4.21
CA GLU A 51 -20.92 0.63 5.48
C GLU A 51 -21.91 0.45 6.63
N ASP A 52 -21.36 0.16 7.81
CA ASP A 52 -22.11 0.21 9.05
C ASP A 52 -22.56 1.65 9.36
N VAL A 53 -23.83 1.81 9.70
CA VAL A 53 -24.40 3.10 10.08
C VAL A 53 -23.74 3.66 11.35
N GLU A 54 -23.33 2.81 12.29
CA GLU A 54 -22.63 3.22 13.51
C GLU A 54 -21.24 3.79 13.20
N ASP A 55 -20.54 3.22 12.22
CA ASP A 55 -19.25 3.73 11.74
C ASP A 55 -19.42 5.11 11.08
N LEU A 56 -20.43 5.26 10.22
CA LEU A 56 -20.75 6.54 9.60
C LEU A 56 -21.12 7.61 10.64
N ILE A 57 -21.85 7.23 11.70
CA ILE A 57 -22.15 8.13 12.83
C ILE A 57 -20.86 8.52 13.54
N SER A 58 -19.94 7.58 13.78
CA SER A 58 -18.66 7.85 14.44
C SER A 58 -17.78 8.81 13.62
N ILE A 59 -17.67 8.57 12.31
CA ILE A 59 -16.94 9.46 11.38
C ILE A 59 -17.61 10.84 11.33
N GLY A 60 -18.93 10.89 11.21
CA GLY A 60 -19.66 12.15 11.24
C GLY A 60 -19.47 12.91 12.55
N THR A 61 -19.36 12.20 13.68
CA THR A 61 -19.08 12.80 15.00
C THR A 61 -17.69 13.44 15.05
N ILE A 62 -16.68 12.85 14.40
CA ILE A 62 -15.36 13.49 14.22
C ILE A 62 -15.50 14.82 13.48
N GLY A 63 -16.30 14.85 12.39
CA GLY A 63 -16.61 16.07 11.65
C GLY A 63 -17.32 17.13 12.50
N LEU A 64 -18.24 16.72 13.37
CA LEU A 64 -18.93 17.61 14.31
C LEU A 64 -17.99 18.17 15.37
N ILE A 65 -17.12 17.34 15.96
CA ILE A 65 -16.12 17.78 16.94
C ILE A 65 -15.22 18.85 16.31
N LYS A 66 -14.69 18.58 15.10
CA LYS A 66 -13.90 19.56 14.34
C LYS A 66 -14.68 20.86 14.15
N ALA A 67 -15.94 20.77 13.73
CA ALA A 67 -16.79 21.95 13.53
C ALA A 67 -16.95 22.78 14.79
N VAL A 68 -17.28 22.15 15.93
CA VAL A 68 -17.44 22.85 17.21
C VAL A 68 -16.12 23.52 17.64
N THR A 69 -14.98 22.86 17.44
CA THR A 69 -13.66 23.42 17.81
C THR A 69 -13.22 24.58 16.93
N THR A 70 -13.59 24.61 15.65
CA THR A 70 -13.13 25.63 14.69
C THR A 70 -14.18 26.69 14.37
N PHE A 71 -15.38 26.58 14.93
CA PHE A 71 -16.47 27.51 14.64
C PHE A 71 -16.19 28.90 15.19
N ASP A 72 -16.36 29.91 14.34
CA ASP A 72 -16.30 31.32 14.72
C ASP A 72 -17.67 31.98 14.55
N SER A 73 -18.30 32.34 15.67
CA SER A 73 -19.59 33.03 15.70
C SER A 73 -19.57 34.41 15.04
N GLY A 74 -18.40 35.03 14.85
CA GLY A 74 -18.27 36.35 14.22
C GLY A 74 -18.17 36.33 12.70
N LYS A 75 -17.97 35.17 12.06
CA LYS A 75 -17.57 35.07 10.65
C LYS A 75 -18.46 34.16 9.80
N GLY A 76 -19.63 33.75 10.26
CA GLY A 76 -20.38 32.72 9.55
C GLY A 76 -21.84 32.53 9.93
N PRO A 77 -22.49 31.53 9.31
CA PRO A 77 -23.88 31.14 9.60
C PRO A 77 -23.98 30.47 10.98
N ARG A 78 -25.18 29.99 11.34
CA ARG A 78 -25.41 29.26 12.60
C ARG A 78 -24.49 28.04 12.72
N LEU A 79 -24.14 27.65 13.96
CA LEU A 79 -23.28 26.50 14.25
C LEU A 79 -23.75 25.24 13.51
N ALA A 80 -25.05 24.95 13.56
CA ALA A 80 -25.63 23.79 12.87
C ALA A 80 -25.36 23.77 11.35
N THR A 81 -25.39 24.93 10.68
CA THR A 81 -25.13 25.03 9.24
C THR A 81 -23.66 24.77 8.92
N TYR A 82 -22.75 25.30 9.73
CA TYR A 82 -21.32 25.06 9.58
C TYR A 82 -20.97 23.60 9.91
N ALA A 83 -21.49 23.08 11.02
CA ALA A 83 -21.33 21.69 11.44
C ALA A 83 -21.82 20.72 10.39
N ALA A 84 -22.97 20.98 9.76
CA ALA A 84 -23.47 20.13 8.69
C ALA A 84 -22.47 19.98 7.53
N ARG A 85 -21.78 21.07 7.15
CA ARG A 85 -20.75 21.03 6.09
C ARG A 85 -19.51 20.26 6.52
N CYS A 86 -19.07 20.42 7.76
CA CYS A 86 -17.93 19.69 8.29
C CYS A 86 -18.21 18.18 8.40
N VAL A 87 -19.38 17.80 8.89
CA VAL A 87 -19.85 16.40 8.97
C VAL A 87 -19.90 15.79 7.57
N GLU A 88 -20.54 16.46 6.61
CA GLU A 88 -20.63 16.01 5.21
C GLU A 88 -19.25 15.87 4.57
N ASN A 89 -18.33 16.81 4.84
CA ASN A 89 -16.96 16.73 4.34
C ASN A 89 -16.19 15.53 4.91
N GLU A 90 -16.30 15.25 6.21
CA GLU A 90 -15.60 14.12 6.84
C GLU A 90 -16.08 12.78 6.26
N LEU A 91 -17.41 12.63 6.08
CA LEU A 91 -17.98 11.47 5.39
C LEU A 91 -17.47 11.34 3.96
N LEU A 92 -17.43 12.44 3.20
CA LEU A 92 -16.90 12.42 1.84
C LEU A 92 -15.41 12.06 1.80
N MET A 93 -14.61 12.51 2.78
CA MET A 93 -13.21 12.14 2.89
C MET A 93 -13.04 10.64 3.12
N PHE A 94 -13.85 10.06 3.99
CA PHE A 94 -13.88 8.62 4.23
C PHE A 94 -14.22 7.84 2.94
N PHE A 95 -15.30 8.19 2.24
CA PHE A 95 -15.66 7.51 0.98
C PHE A 95 -14.59 7.65 -0.11
N ARG A 96 -13.89 8.78 -0.18
CA ARG A 96 -12.75 8.97 -1.10
C ARG A 96 -11.57 8.06 -0.77
N ALA A 97 -11.30 7.83 0.51
CA ALA A 97 -10.26 6.90 0.95
C ALA A 97 -10.64 5.46 0.61
N ARG A 98 -11.87 5.03 0.93
CA ARG A 98 -12.36 3.68 0.62
C ARG A 98 -12.42 3.37 -0.87
N LYS A 99 -12.70 4.35 -1.74
CA LYS A 99 -12.69 4.13 -3.20
C LYS A 99 -11.34 3.61 -3.72
N LYS A 100 -10.23 3.86 -3.01
CA LYS A 100 -8.90 3.35 -3.39
C LYS A 100 -8.79 1.83 -3.18
N THR A 101 -9.40 1.32 -2.11
CA THR A 101 -9.39 -0.11 -1.74
C THR A 101 -10.61 -0.86 -2.25
N ALA A 102 -11.63 -0.18 -2.80
CA ALA A 102 -12.86 -0.79 -3.31
C ALA A 102 -12.68 -1.77 -4.48
N ARG A 103 -11.46 -1.94 -5.01
CA ARG A 103 -11.13 -2.95 -6.05
C ARG A 103 -10.34 -4.13 -5.50
N GLU A 104 -10.06 -4.14 -4.20
CA GLU A 104 -9.37 -5.22 -3.53
C GLU A 104 -10.40 -6.30 -3.17
N THR A 105 -10.08 -7.55 -3.49
CA THR A 105 -10.88 -8.72 -3.13
C THR A 105 -10.09 -9.55 -2.13
N SER A 106 -10.77 -10.25 -1.25
CA SER A 106 -10.12 -11.16 -0.31
C SER A 106 -9.66 -12.43 -1.04
N TYR A 107 -8.45 -12.90 -0.77
CA TYR A 107 -7.98 -14.19 -1.28
C TYR A 107 -8.82 -15.38 -0.79
N TYR A 108 -9.51 -15.21 0.35
CA TYR A 108 -10.39 -16.20 0.95
C TYR A 108 -11.84 -16.08 0.47
N GLU A 109 -12.13 -15.13 -0.42
CA GLU A 109 -13.47 -15.02 -1.02
C GLU A 109 -13.71 -16.25 -1.92
N PRO A 110 -14.81 -17.00 -1.71
CA PRO A 110 -15.12 -18.15 -2.55
C PRO A 110 -15.53 -17.65 -3.94
N ILE A 111 -14.91 -18.21 -4.98
CA ILE A 111 -15.20 -17.85 -6.37
C ILE A 111 -16.11 -18.86 -7.06
N GLY A 112 -16.35 -20.01 -6.43
CA GLY A 112 -17.19 -21.08 -6.95
C GLY A 112 -17.15 -22.31 -6.04
N THR A 113 -17.82 -23.37 -6.49
CA THR A 113 -17.84 -24.66 -5.81
C THR A 113 -17.28 -25.74 -6.74
N ASP A 114 -16.56 -26.69 -6.19
CA ASP A 114 -16.14 -27.89 -6.93
C ASP A 114 -17.32 -28.86 -7.17
N LYS A 115 -17.04 -30.01 -7.77
CA LYS A 115 -18.05 -31.05 -8.04
C LYS A 115 -18.55 -31.77 -6.79
N GLU A 116 -17.84 -31.66 -5.68
CA GLU A 116 -18.14 -32.29 -4.38
C GLU A 116 -18.85 -31.31 -3.44
N GLY A 117 -18.97 -30.04 -3.83
CA GLY A 117 -19.62 -28.97 -3.08
C GLY A 117 -18.69 -28.19 -2.16
N ASN A 118 -17.38 -28.38 -2.24
CA ASN A 118 -16.41 -27.58 -1.49
C ASN A 118 -16.24 -26.21 -2.15
N GLU A 119 -16.09 -25.16 -1.34
CA GLU A 119 -15.79 -23.81 -1.81
C GLU A 119 -14.37 -23.76 -2.38
N ILE A 120 -14.22 -23.15 -3.55
CA ILE A 120 -12.93 -22.85 -4.16
C ILE A 120 -12.63 -21.39 -3.88
N HIS A 121 -11.49 -21.10 -3.25
CA HIS A 121 -11.07 -19.74 -2.97
C HIS A 121 -10.12 -19.21 -4.04
N LEU A 122 -10.00 -17.88 -4.14
CA LEU A 122 -9.06 -17.27 -5.07
C LEU A 122 -7.60 -17.72 -4.79
N LEU A 123 -7.25 -17.92 -3.52
CA LEU A 123 -5.93 -18.41 -3.10
C LEU A 123 -5.56 -19.76 -3.74
N ASP A 124 -6.53 -20.64 -3.96
CA ASP A 124 -6.29 -21.99 -4.49
C ASP A 124 -5.91 -21.97 -5.98
N ILE A 125 -6.23 -20.88 -6.68
CA ILE A 125 -6.02 -20.74 -8.13
C ILE A 125 -4.80 -19.87 -8.44
N ILE A 126 -4.41 -18.96 -7.55
CA ILE A 126 -3.30 -18.05 -7.81
C ILE A 126 -2.00 -18.84 -7.98
N GLU A 127 -1.42 -18.76 -9.18
CA GLU A 127 -0.10 -19.32 -9.45
C GLU A 127 0.98 -18.54 -8.71
N SER A 128 1.88 -19.26 -8.05
CA SER A 128 3.09 -18.66 -7.49
C SER A 128 4.12 -18.45 -8.60
N ASN A 129 4.77 -17.29 -8.59
CA ASN A 129 5.95 -17.02 -9.44
C ASN A 129 7.21 -17.77 -8.96
N GLU A 130 7.11 -18.56 -7.89
CA GLU A 130 8.22 -19.38 -7.42
C GLU A 130 8.57 -20.43 -8.48
N ARG A 131 9.87 -20.52 -8.79
CA ARG A 131 10.37 -21.57 -9.68
C ARG A 131 10.06 -22.91 -9.06
N ASP A 132 9.53 -23.82 -9.86
CA ASP A 132 9.27 -25.18 -9.43
C ASP A 132 10.55 -25.85 -8.87
N ALA A 133 10.38 -26.81 -7.95
CA ALA A 133 11.49 -27.45 -7.27
C ALA A 133 12.47 -28.12 -8.26
N PHE A 134 11.97 -28.63 -9.39
CA PHE A 134 12.79 -29.26 -10.41
C PHE A 134 13.67 -28.24 -11.14
N ALA A 135 13.14 -27.08 -11.51
CA ALA A 135 13.85 -25.97 -12.12
C ALA A 135 14.92 -25.41 -11.17
N GLN A 136 14.65 -25.35 -9.87
CA GLN A 136 15.66 -24.97 -8.88
C GLN A 136 16.81 -25.98 -8.81
N ILE A 137 16.50 -27.28 -8.79
CA ILE A 137 17.51 -28.35 -8.79
C ILE A 137 18.32 -28.34 -10.09
N SER A 138 17.67 -28.22 -11.25
CA SER A 138 18.34 -28.12 -12.56
C SER A 138 19.28 -26.93 -12.59
N LEU A 139 18.82 -25.74 -12.20
CA LEU A 139 19.65 -24.54 -12.15
C LEU A 139 20.88 -24.73 -11.26
N LYS A 140 20.73 -25.40 -10.11
CA LYS A 140 21.84 -25.68 -9.20
C LYS A 140 22.83 -26.66 -9.82
N ALA A 141 22.36 -27.71 -10.49
CA ALA A 141 23.20 -28.66 -11.20
C ALA A 141 23.95 -27.99 -12.36
N ASP A 142 23.23 -27.20 -13.17
CA ASP A 142 23.77 -26.42 -14.29
C ASP A 142 24.83 -25.41 -13.83
N SER A 143 24.55 -24.70 -12.72
CA SER A 143 25.51 -23.77 -12.12
C SER A 143 26.78 -24.49 -11.67
N LYS A 144 26.64 -25.65 -11.00
CA LYS A 144 27.78 -26.46 -10.57
C LYS A 144 28.62 -26.91 -11.76
N LYS A 145 27.97 -27.44 -12.80
CA LYS A 145 28.63 -27.85 -14.05
C LYS A 145 29.38 -26.69 -14.71
N LEU A 146 28.76 -25.50 -14.75
CA LEU A 146 29.39 -24.30 -15.30
C LEU A 146 30.67 -23.96 -14.54
N TYR A 147 30.65 -23.98 -13.20
CA TYR A 147 31.85 -23.72 -12.38
C TYR A 147 32.95 -24.75 -12.62
N GLU A 148 32.61 -26.04 -12.76
CA GLU A 148 33.58 -27.08 -13.12
C GLU A 148 34.21 -26.83 -14.50
N LEU A 149 33.40 -26.43 -15.50
CA LEU A 149 33.88 -26.12 -16.85
C LEU A 149 34.75 -24.86 -16.91
N LEU A 150 34.49 -23.87 -16.06
CA LEU A 150 35.34 -22.67 -15.97
C LEU A 150 36.77 -23.04 -15.61
N ASP A 151 36.98 -23.99 -14.71
CA ASP A 151 38.31 -24.41 -14.25
C ASP A 151 38.98 -25.40 -15.23
N GLN A 152 38.20 -26.23 -15.92
CA GLN A 152 38.73 -27.28 -16.81
C GLN A 152 39.03 -26.80 -18.24
N VAL A 153 38.22 -25.89 -18.77
CA VAL A 153 38.22 -25.56 -20.22
C VAL A 153 38.87 -24.21 -20.52
N LEU A 154 38.76 -23.25 -19.59
CA LEU A 154 39.23 -21.88 -19.83
C LEU A 154 40.65 -21.67 -19.35
N THR A 155 41.38 -20.82 -20.06
CA THR A 155 42.67 -20.32 -19.58
C THR A 155 42.47 -19.37 -18.39
N PRO A 156 43.48 -19.19 -17.51
CA PRO A 156 43.36 -18.27 -16.37
C PRO A 156 42.97 -16.85 -16.75
N ARG A 157 43.35 -16.41 -17.96
CA ARG A 157 42.99 -15.10 -18.50
C ARG A 157 41.54 -15.02 -18.95
N GLU A 158 41.03 -16.04 -19.63
CA GLU A 158 39.61 -16.14 -20.03
C GLU A 158 38.72 -16.24 -18.80
N GLN A 159 39.08 -17.09 -17.84
CA GLN A 159 38.37 -17.25 -16.58
C GLN A 159 38.29 -15.93 -15.82
N LYS A 160 39.42 -15.22 -15.65
CA LYS A 160 39.45 -13.91 -14.99
C LYS A 160 38.52 -12.89 -15.66
N VAL A 161 38.49 -12.85 -17.01
CA VAL A 161 37.59 -11.95 -17.75
C VAL A 161 36.13 -12.31 -17.50
N LEU A 162 35.74 -13.59 -17.53
CA LEU A 162 34.36 -14.00 -17.26
C LEU A 162 33.94 -13.77 -15.80
N ILE A 163 34.81 -14.08 -14.83
CA ILE A 163 34.54 -13.83 -13.40
C ILE A 163 34.21 -12.36 -13.17
N MET A 164 35.04 -11.45 -13.70
CA MET A 164 34.82 -10.01 -13.57
C MET A 164 33.59 -9.55 -14.37
N ARG A 165 33.34 -10.12 -15.55
CA ARG A 165 32.24 -9.71 -16.42
C ARG A 165 30.88 -10.02 -15.81
N TYR A 166 30.73 -11.20 -15.21
CA TYR A 166 29.46 -11.73 -14.70
C TYR A 166 29.38 -11.76 -13.17
N GLY A 167 30.37 -11.21 -12.46
CA GLY A 167 30.36 -11.16 -10.99
C GLY A 167 30.38 -12.54 -10.33
N LEU A 168 31.04 -13.52 -10.94
CA LEU A 168 31.08 -14.89 -10.42
C LEU A 168 31.83 -14.93 -9.06
N TYR A 169 31.57 -15.97 -8.26
CA TYR A 169 32.13 -16.11 -6.90
C TYR A 169 31.81 -14.94 -5.96
N ASN A 170 30.57 -14.44 -6.02
CA ASN A 170 30.08 -13.28 -5.27
C ASN A 170 30.88 -11.99 -5.56
N GLY A 171 31.45 -11.88 -6.76
CA GLY A 171 32.14 -10.68 -7.22
C GLY A 171 31.17 -9.61 -7.74
N LYS A 172 31.72 -8.42 -7.99
CA LYS A 172 30.98 -7.35 -8.68
C LYS A 172 31.07 -7.54 -10.20
N GLU A 173 29.99 -7.23 -10.92
CA GLU A 173 29.98 -7.15 -12.37
C GLU A 173 30.72 -5.91 -12.89
N TYR A 174 31.53 -6.09 -13.93
CA TYR A 174 32.25 -5.03 -14.61
C TYR A 174 31.91 -4.96 -16.10
N THR A 175 31.92 -3.75 -16.64
CA THR A 175 31.82 -3.52 -18.08
C THR A 175 33.10 -3.92 -18.79
N GLN A 176 33.02 -4.30 -20.06
CA GLN A 176 34.21 -4.61 -20.87
C GLN A 176 35.23 -3.45 -20.91
N ARG A 177 34.77 -2.19 -20.79
CA ARG A 177 35.64 -1.00 -20.71
C ARG A 177 36.38 -0.93 -19.38
N GLU A 178 35.72 -1.21 -18.26
CA GLU A 178 36.35 -1.23 -16.95
C GLU A 178 37.37 -2.38 -16.84
N ILE A 179 37.01 -3.57 -17.33
CA ILE A 179 37.92 -4.73 -17.39
C ILE A 179 39.14 -4.41 -18.26
N ALA A 180 38.92 -3.78 -19.42
CA ALA A 180 40.00 -3.34 -20.31
C ALA A 180 40.96 -2.36 -19.62
N GLY A 181 40.42 -1.38 -18.88
CA GLY A 181 41.20 -0.44 -18.08
C GLY A 181 42.04 -1.13 -17.00
N GLN A 182 41.47 -2.08 -16.28
CA GLN A 182 42.18 -2.82 -15.22
C GLN A 182 43.26 -3.78 -15.76
N LEU A 183 43.03 -4.39 -16.93
CA LEU A 183 43.95 -5.35 -17.54
C LEU A 183 44.94 -4.71 -18.53
N GLY A 184 44.90 -3.39 -18.73
CA GLY A 184 45.81 -2.67 -19.62
C GLY A 184 45.70 -3.08 -21.09
N ILE A 185 44.52 -3.50 -21.54
CA ILE A 185 44.27 -3.99 -22.92
C ILE A 185 43.07 -3.32 -23.54
N SER A 186 42.92 -3.42 -24.87
CA SER A 186 41.80 -2.78 -25.56
C SER A 186 40.46 -3.44 -25.24
N ARG A 187 39.38 -2.66 -25.20
CA ARG A 187 38.00 -3.16 -25.05
C ARG A 187 37.63 -4.18 -26.14
N SER A 188 38.11 -3.98 -27.37
CA SER A 188 37.89 -4.93 -28.47
C SER A 188 38.53 -6.29 -28.18
N TYR A 189 39.72 -6.29 -27.58
CA TYR A 189 40.41 -7.52 -27.20
C TYR A 189 39.67 -8.25 -26.06
N ILE A 190 39.17 -7.54 -25.04
CA ILE A 190 38.28 -8.12 -24.01
C ILE A 190 37.04 -8.76 -24.65
N SER A 191 36.39 -8.08 -25.59
CA SER A 191 35.21 -8.62 -26.27
C SER A 191 35.51 -9.91 -27.05
N ARG A 192 36.71 -10.04 -27.62
CA ARG A 192 37.15 -11.28 -28.29
C ARG A 192 37.40 -12.40 -27.28
N ILE A 193 38.04 -12.10 -26.15
CA ILE A 193 38.26 -13.07 -25.05
C ILE A 193 36.92 -13.60 -24.53
N GLU A 194 35.98 -12.71 -24.20
CA GLU A 194 34.63 -13.07 -23.72
C GLU A 194 33.91 -13.97 -24.74
N LYS A 195 33.90 -13.57 -26.02
CA LYS A 195 33.24 -14.36 -27.08
C LYS A 195 33.86 -15.75 -27.24
N ASN A 196 35.19 -15.85 -27.23
CA ASN A 196 35.89 -17.13 -27.37
C ASN A 196 35.67 -18.02 -26.14
N ALA A 197 35.73 -17.46 -24.93
CA ALA A 197 35.50 -18.19 -23.69
C ALA A 197 34.07 -18.74 -23.60
N LEU A 198 33.06 -17.92 -23.94
CA LEU A 198 31.67 -18.37 -24.03
C LEU A 198 31.47 -19.42 -25.11
N GLY A 199 32.16 -19.29 -26.25
CA GLY A 199 32.16 -20.29 -27.32
C GLY A 199 32.66 -21.65 -26.84
N LYS A 200 33.80 -21.67 -26.15
CA LYS A 200 34.34 -22.89 -25.54
C LYS A 200 33.36 -23.48 -24.54
N LEU A 201 32.89 -22.70 -23.56
CA LEU A 201 31.94 -23.22 -22.56
C LEU A 201 30.70 -23.84 -23.21
N LYS A 202 30.17 -23.23 -24.29
CA LYS A 202 29.02 -23.75 -25.02
C LYS A 202 29.27 -25.11 -25.70
N GLU A 203 30.50 -25.39 -26.14
CA GLU A 203 30.84 -26.69 -26.75
C GLU A 203 30.92 -27.82 -25.73
N TYR A 204 31.26 -27.50 -24.47
CA TYR A 204 31.45 -28.49 -23.39
C TYR A 204 30.27 -28.57 -22.40
N PHE A 205 29.28 -27.68 -22.53
CA PHE A 205 28.05 -27.66 -21.71
C PHE A 205 26.98 -28.59 -22.29
#